data_AF-A0A2L2YTL9-F1
#
_entry.id   AF-A0A2L2YTL9-F1
#
_cell.length_a   1.000
_cell.length_b   1.000
_cell.length_c   1.000
_cell.angle_alpha   90.00
_cell.angle_beta   90.00
_cell.angle_gamma   90.00
#
_symmetry.space_group_name_H-M   'P 1'
#
loop_
_entity.id
_entity.type
_entity.pdbx_description
1 polymer ?
#
loop_
_entity_poly.entity_id
_entity_poly.type
_entity_poly.pdbx_seq_one_letter_code
_entity_poly.pdbx_strand_id
1 'polypeptide(L)'
;LTRKKPFHDGEGATAFGIMWAVHNGKRPPLIKGCPKPIESLMTRCWDKDAVTRPSMTQVQNELAKIFQFMEGADKPITFLPPQEISVSEESTPTTSS
;
A
#
# COMPACT_ATOMS: atom_id res chain seq x y z
N LEU A 1 0.50 3.08 -0.68
CA LEU A 1 0.26 1.79 0.03
C LEU A 1 1.47 1.35 0.86
N THR A 2 2.61 0.92 0.30
CA THR A 2 3.79 0.54 1.14
C THR A 2 4.85 1.63 1.32
N ARG A 3 4.88 2.65 0.45
CA ARG A 3 5.97 3.65 0.38
C ARG A 3 7.37 3.04 0.20
N LYS A 4 7.46 1.85 -0.43
CA LYS A 4 8.73 1.16 -0.73
C LYS A 4 8.97 1.09 -2.24
N LYS A 5 10.25 1.10 -2.64
CA LYS A 5 10.63 0.83 -4.04
C LYS A 5 10.35 -0.65 -4.36
N PRO A 6 9.58 -0.96 -5.42
CA PRO A 6 9.29 -2.34 -5.79
C PRO A 6 10.58 -3.05 -6.22
N PHE A 7 10.69 -4.35 -5.88
CA PHE A 7 11.86 -5.19 -6.18
C PHE A 7 13.20 -4.64 -5.64
N HIS A 8 13.20 -3.80 -4.60
CA HIS A 8 14.46 -3.28 -4.04
C HIS A 8 15.34 -4.32 -3.33
N ASP A 9 14.80 -5.52 -3.04
CA ASP A 9 15.50 -6.59 -2.32
C ASP A 9 15.98 -7.70 -3.27
N GLY A 10 17.16 -8.26 -3.01
CA GLY A 10 17.69 -9.45 -3.69
C GLY A 10 17.93 -9.27 -5.19
N GLU A 11 17.29 -10.11 -6.01
CA GLU A 11 17.46 -10.16 -7.47
C GLU A 11 17.12 -8.85 -8.20
N GLY A 12 16.43 -7.88 -7.56
CA GLY A 12 16.06 -6.63 -8.21
C GLY A 12 17.10 -5.50 -8.16
N ALA A 13 18.37 -5.82 -7.87
CA ALA A 13 19.48 -4.85 -7.87
C ALA A 13 19.80 -4.30 -9.28
N THR A 14 19.44 -5.02 -10.34
CA THR A 14 19.66 -4.61 -11.74
C THR A 14 18.40 -4.79 -12.58
N ALA A 15 18.31 -4.12 -13.72
CA ALA A 15 17.17 -4.24 -14.63
C ALA A 15 16.93 -5.68 -15.11
N PHE A 16 18.00 -6.41 -15.48
CA PHE A 16 17.90 -7.82 -15.88
C PHE A 16 17.47 -8.73 -14.73
N GLY A 17 17.92 -8.44 -13.50
CA GLY A 17 17.49 -9.19 -12.33
C GLY A 17 16.01 -9.01 -12.01
N ILE A 18 15.47 -7.78 -12.15
CA ILE A 18 14.03 -7.52 -12.06
C ILE A 18 13.27 -8.30 -13.15
N MET A 19 13.76 -8.25 -14.40
CA MET A 19 13.14 -8.96 -15.52
C MET A 19 13.07 -10.47 -15.26
N TRP A 20 14.16 -11.07 -14.79
CA TRP A 20 14.21 -12.49 -14.41
C TRP A 20 13.25 -12.82 -13.27
N ALA A 21 13.22 -12.01 -12.21
CA ALA A 21 12.32 -12.22 -11.08
C ALA A 21 10.85 -12.18 -11.52
N VAL A 22 10.46 -11.18 -12.32
CA VAL A 22 9.09 -11.03 -12.82
C VAL A 22 8.71 -12.19 -13.76
N HIS A 23 9.64 -12.62 -14.63
CA HIS A 23 9.47 -13.76 -15.53
C HIS A 23 9.21 -15.06 -14.76
N ASN A 24 9.91 -15.28 -13.65
CA ASN A 24 9.70 -16.41 -12.75
C ASN A 24 8.45 -16.28 -11.85
N GLY A 25 7.65 -15.22 -12.03
CA GLY A 25 6.41 -15.04 -11.30
C GLY A 25 6.57 -14.33 -9.95
N LYS A 26 7.77 -13.83 -9.61
CA LYS A 26 7.95 -13.01 -8.41
C LYS A 26 7.10 -11.74 -8.52
N ARG A 27 6.40 -11.40 -7.44
CA ARG A 27 5.58 -10.19 -7.30
C ARG A 27 5.88 -9.52 -5.95
N PRO A 28 5.56 -8.24 -5.77
CA PRO A 28 5.64 -7.59 -4.48
C PRO A 28 4.82 -8.35 -3.42
N PRO A 29 5.29 -8.42 -2.15
CA PRO A 29 4.55 -9.09 -1.09
C PRO A 29 3.23 -8.38 -0.81
N LEU A 30 2.24 -9.16 -0.35
CA LEU A 30 0.96 -8.61 0.10
C LEU A 30 1.15 -7.70 1.32
N ILE A 31 0.29 -6.70 1.43
CA ILE A 31 0.40 -5.65 2.44
C ILE A 31 -0.46 -6.04 3.64
N LYS A 32 0.16 -6.21 4.80
CA LYS A 32 -0.56 -6.54 6.04
C LYS A 32 -1.58 -5.45 6.37
N GLY A 33 -2.83 -5.86 6.61
CA GLY A 33 -3.93 -4.93 6.92
C GLY A 33 -4.52 -4.20 5.71
N CYS A 34 -4.14 -4.57 4.48
CA CYS A 34 -4.76 -3.99 3.29
C CYS A 34 -6.21 -4.46 3.13
N PRO A 35 -7.16 -3.56 2.84
CA PRO A 35 -8.54 -3.94 2.52
C PRO A 35 -8.59 -4.95 1.37
N LYS A 36 -9.40 -6.01 1.54
CA LYS A 36 -9.54 -7.09 0.55
C LYS A 36 -9.89 -6.62 -0.87
N PRO A 37 -10.74 -5.60 -1.09
CA PRO A 37 -11.02 -5.09 -2.44
C PRO A 37 -9.77 -4.55 -3.15
N ILE A 38 -8.90 -3.84 -2.43
CA ILE A 38 -7.65 -3.28 -2.98
C ILE A 38 -6.65 -4.40 -3.24
N GLU A 39 -6.50 -5.33 -2.29
CA GLU A 39 -5.63 -6.51 -2.43
C GLU A 39 -6.01 -7.33 -3.67
N SER A 40 -7.30 -7.64 -3.84
CA SER A 40 -7.82 -8.41 -4.99
C SER A 40 -7.64 -7.68 -6.33
N LEU A 41 -7.82 -6.35 -6.35
CA LEU A 41 -7.60 -5.55 -7.55
C LEU A 41 -6.12 -5.53 -7.93
N MET A 42 -5.22 -5.28 -6.95
CA MET A 42 -3.77 -5.27 -7.19
C MET A 42 -3.29 -6.61 -7.73
N THR A 43 -3.75 -7.73 -7.16
CA THR A 43 -3.28 -9.06 -7.58
C THR A 43 -3.70 -9.44 -8.99
N ARG A 44 -4.92 -9.10 -9.40
CA ARG A 44 -5.38 -9.31 -10.78
C ARG A 44 -4.66 -8.41 -11.78
N CYS A 45 -4.33 -7.17 -11.42
CA CYS A 45 -3.63 -6.25 -12.33
C CYS A 45 -2.24 -6.73 -12.75
N TRP A 46 -1.54 -7.51 -11.92
CA TRP A 46 -0.20 -8.03 -12.22
C TRP A 46 -0.17 -9.54 -12.45
N ASP A 47 -1.30 -10.15 -12.78
CA ASP A 47 -1.38 -11.58 -13.06
C ASP A 47 -0.41 -11.99 -14.18
N LYS A 48 0.08 -13.23 -14.13
CA LYS A 48 1.03 -13.74 -15.13
C LYS A 48 0.34 -13.85 -16.49
N ASP A 49 -0.90 -14.32 -16.51
CA ASP A 49 -1.72 -14.33 -17.70
C ASP A 49 -2.21 -12.89 -17.98
N ALA A 50 -2.16 -12.48 -19.24
CA ALA A 50 -2.64 -11.16 -19.65
C ALA A 50 -4.17 -11.13 -19.73
N VAL A 51 -4.82 -12.26 -20.00
CA VAL A 51 -6.27 -12.35 -20.20
C VAL A 51 -7.05 -12.21 -18.90
N THR A 52 -6.44 -12.62 -17.78
CA THR A 52 -7.01 -12.50 -16.43
C THR A 52 -6.96 -11.07 -15.89
N ARG A 53 -6.15 -10.19 -16.52
CA ARG A 53 -6.01 -8.80 -16.08
C ARG A 53 -7.29 -8.02 -16.40
N PRO A 54 -7.79 -7.22 -15.45
CA PRO A 54 -8.95 -6.38 -15.70
C PRO A 54 -8.62 -5.32 -16.75
N SER A 55 -9.62 -4.96 -17.55
CA SER A 55 -9.52 -3.80 -18.43
C SER A 55 -9.43 -2.51 -17.62
N MET A 56 -8.89 -1.45 -18.21
CA MET A 56 -8.79 -0.17 -17.51
C MET A 56 -10.16 0.38 -17.08
N THR A 57 -11.21 0.13 -17.85
CA THR A 57 -12.59 0.46 -17.48
C THR A 57 -13.05 -0.32 -16.23
N GLN A 58 -12.71 -1.61 -16.13
CA GLN A 58 -13.00 -2.39 -14.92
C GLN A 58 -12.23 -1.85 -13.72
N VAL A 59 -10.94 -1.56 -13.87
CA VAL A 59 -10.11 -0.96 -12.81
C VAL A 59 -10.69 0.37 -12.32
N GLN A 60 -11.11 1.25 -13.24
CA GLN A 60 -11.73 2.53 -12.89
C GLN A 60 -13.03 2.33 -12.11
N ASN A 61 -13.90 1.45 -12.57
CA ASN A 61 -15.18 1.16 -11.92
C ASN A 61 -14.99 0.58 -10.51
N GLU A 62 -13.98 -0.27 -10.32
CA GLU A 62 -13.66 -0.83 -9.01
C GLU A 62 -13.04 0.21 -8.07
N LEU A 63 -12.09 1.01 -8.55
CA LEU A 63 -11.48 2.09 -7.76
C LEU A 63 -12.51 3.15 -7.37
N ALA A 64 -13.45 3.50 -8.26
CA ALA A 64 -14.52 4.44 -7.95
C ALA A 64 -15.37 3.99 -6.75
N LYS A 65 -15.65 2.68 -6.64
CA LYS A 65 -16.36 2.11 -5.47
C LYS A 65 -15.51 2.16 -4.21
N ILE A 66 -14.20 1.90 -4.31
CA ILE A 66 -13.29 1.92 -3.17
C ILE A 66 -13.10 3.35 -2.65
N PHE A 67 -12.98 4.33 -3.54
CA PHE A 67 -12.78 5.73 -3.17
C PHE A 67 -14.00 6.38 -2.52
N GLN A 68 -15.19 5.78 -2.60
CA GLN A 68 -16.35 6.22 -1.79
C GLN A 68 -16.10 6.11 -0.28
N PHE A 69 -15.14 5.28 0.13
CA PHE A 69 -14.75 5.10 1.54
C PHE A 69 -13.48 5.86 1.91
N MET A 70 -12.94 6.69 1.01
CA MET A 70 -11.71 7.46 1.21
C MET A 70 -11.99 8.95 1.02
N GLU A 71 -11.51 9.77 1.95
CA GLU A 71 -11.74 11.22 1.91
C GLU A 71 -10.41 11.98 1.84
N GLY A 72 -10.46 13.22 1.37
CA GLY A 72 -9.32 14.14 1.39
C GLY A 72 -8.25 13.86 0.33
N ALA A 73 -8.61 13.19 -0.77
CA ALA A 73 -7.72 13.03 -1.92
C ALA A 73 -7.37 14.37 -2.60
N ASP A 74 -8.25 15.36 -2.44
CA ASP A 74 -8.14 16.74 -2.93
C ASP A 74 -7.32 17.65 -1.98
N LYS A 75 -7.03 17.19 -0.76
CA LYS A 75 -6.28 17.99 0.22
C LYS A 75 -4.81 18.09 -0.20
N PRO A 76 -4.20 19.29 -0.16
CA PRO A 76 -2.79 19.45 -0.48
C PRO A 76 -1.91 18.73 0.53
N ILE A 77 -0.79 18.18 0.06
CA ILE A 77 0.21 17.56 0.94
C ILE A 77 0.92 18.67 1.70
N THR A 78 0.62 18.78 3.00
CA THR A 78 1.33 19.69 3.91
C THR A 78 2.19 18.87 4.87
N PHE A 79 3.41 19.33 5.09
CA PHE A 79 4.27 18.79 6.13
C PHE A 79 4.11 19.70 7.34
N LEU A 80 3.52 19.18 8.41
CA LEU A 80 3.51 19.91 9.67
C LEU A 80 4.97 20.09 10.13
N PRO A 81 5.36 21.28 10.62
CA PRO A 81 6.63 21.42 11.30
C PRO A 81 6.67 20.42 12.46
N PRO A 82 7.84 19.89 12.86
CA PRO A 82 7.95 18.96 13.98
C PRO A 82 7.30 19.60 15.22
N GLN A 83 6.06 19.19 15.53
CA GLN A 83 5.46 19.50 16.80
C GLN A 83 6.15 18.56 17.79
N GLU A 84 6.82 19.14 18.79
CA GLU A 84 7.21 18.37 19.96
C GLU A 84 5.97 17.63 20.44
N ILE A 85 6.02 16.30 20.38
CA ILE A 85 4.95 15.45 20.88
C ILE A 85 4.92 15.74 22.38
N SER A 86 4.07 16.66 22.81
CA SER A 86 3.79 16.90 24.22
C SER A 86 3.06 15.66 24.70
N VAL A 87 3.82 14.73 25.29
CA VAL A 87 3.27 13.64 26.08
C VAL A 87 2.49 14.30 27.22
N SER A 88 1.18 14.35 27.08
CA SER A 88 0.28 14.73 28.16
C SER A 88 0.39 13.67 29.24
N GLU A 89 0.98 14.05 30.37
CA GLU A 89 0.95 13.30 31.62
C GLU A 89 -0.51 13.04 32.01
N GLU A 90 -0.97 11.79 31.87
CA GLU A 90 -2.21 11.32 32.47
C GLU A 90 -1.89 10.85 33.89
N SER A 91 -2.70 11.34 34.82
CA SER A 91 -2.46 11.40 36.25
C SER A 91 -2.50 10.03 36.95
N THR A 92 -1.78 9.96 38.07
CA THR A 92 -1.78 8.85 39.03
C THR A 92 -3.19 8.51 39.54
N PRO A 93 -3.36 7.31 40.12
CA PRO A 93 -3.84 7.32 41.49
C PRO A 93 -2.98 6.48 42.43
N THR A 94 -2.60 7.10 43.53
CA THR A 94 -2.22 6.50 44.81
C THR A 94 -3.30 5.52 45.29
N THR A 95 -2.94 4.31 45.69
CA THR A 95 -3.54 3.70 46.90
C THR A 95 -2.60 2.69 47.55
N SER A 96 -2.56 2.77 48.87
CA SER A 96 -1.67 2.11 49.82
C SER A 96 -1.98 0.64 50.06
N SER A 97 -0.95 -0.16 50.38
CA SER A 97 -0.85 -1.02 51.58
C SER A 97 0.56 -1.55 51.72
#